data_AF-A0A8T1Q4B7-F1
#
_entry.id   AF-A0A8T1Q4B7-F1
#
_cell.length_a   1.000
_cell.length_b   1.000
_cell.length_c   1.000
_cell.angle_alpha   90.00
_cell.angle_beta   90.00
_cell.angle_gamma   90.00
#
_symmetry.space_group_name_H-M   'P 1'
#
loop_
_entity.id
_entity.type
_entity.pdbx_description
1 polymer ?
#
loop_
_entity_poly.entity_id
_entity_poly.type
_entity_poly.pdbx_seq_one_letter_code
_entity_poly.pdbx_strand_id
1 'polypeptide(L)'
;SSAELPRSTPTPLPWPEQFRAILILNLNSTRLQINDLWYDWPKGRNVNIIQRQLGELQYDIEWNNGTSFYYTLGAGGTCEVMHFEVGIPRPDFLDGANYLGTMATDGFLCNVWEKVEFIVYYEDVLTRRPVRWDFYDGISTHVLTFEVGAVLQDSVTQAPAYCFDQETKREILESRF
;
A
#
# COMPACT_ATOMS: atom_id res chain seq x y z
N SER A 1 -7.44 43.84 18.52
CA SER A 1 -7.49 42.44 18.93
C SER A 1 -8.32 41.70 17.91
N SER A 2 -7.70 41.03 16.94
CA SER A 2 -8.39 40.25 15.91
C SER A 2 -8.64 38.86 16.47
N ALA A 3 -9.90 38.54 16.77
CA ALA A 3 -10.30 37.20 17.13
C ALA A 3 -10.15 36.30 15.90
N GLU A 4 -9.19 35.38 15.95
CA GLU A 4 -9.02 34.33 14.96
C GLU A 4 -10.22 33.37 15.09
N LEU A 5 -11.01 33.23 14.02
CA LEU A 5 -12.06 32.21 13.96
C LEU A 5 -11.41 30.83 14.16
N PRO A 6 -12.02 29.91 14.93
CA PRO A 6 -11.45 28.58 15.10
C PRO A 6 -11.37 27.91 13.72
N ARG A 7 -10.13 27.69 13.25
CA ARG A 7 -9.87 26.91 12.03
C ARG A 7 -10.40 25.50 12.30
N SER A 8 -11.40 25.07 11.54
CA SER A 8 -11.89 23.70 11.62
C SER A 8 -10.75 22.73 11.32
N THR A 9 -10.57 21.72 12.16
CA THR A 9 -9.60 20.64 11.92
C THR A 9 -9.85 20.01 10.55
N PRO A 10 -8.82 19.87 9.69
CA PRO A 10 -8.99 19.26 8.38
C PRO A 10 -9.33 17.77 8.51
N THR A 11 -10.16 17.28 7.60
CA THR A 11 -10.47 15.85 7.46
C THR A 11 -9.60 15.25 6.35
N PRO A 12 -9.08 14.02 6.50
CA PRO A 12 -8.37 13.33 5.42
C PRO A 12 -9.22 13.23 4.15
N LEU A 13 -8.62 13.32 2.97
CA LEU A 13 -9.29 12.99 1.71
C LEU A 13 -9.34 11.46 1.58
N PRO A 14 -10.52 10.85 1.34
CA PRO A 14 -10.58 9.44 0.98
C PRO A 14 -9.73 9.15 -0.26
N TRP A 15 -9.08 7.99 -0.29
CA TRP A 15 -8.39 7.55 -1.48
C TRP A 15 -9.37 7.44 -2.65
N PRO A 16 -8.95 7.82 -3.87
CA PRO A 16 -9.76 7.56 -5.05
C PRO A 16 -9.93 6.05 -5.24
N GLU A 17 -11.05 5.64 -5.82
CA GLU A 17 -11.37 4.21 -6.02
C GLU A 17 -10.33 3.48 -6.87
N GLN A 18 -9.63 4.19 -7.74
CA GLN A 18 -8.59 3.65 -8.61
C GLN A 18 -7.44 4.66 -8.72
N PHE A 19 -6.20 4.19 -8.60
CA PHE A 19 -5.01 5.00 -8.88
C PHE A 19 -3.78 4.14 -9.14
N ARG A 20 -2.77 4.77 -9.73
CA ARG A 20 -1.40 4.26 -9.78
C ARG A 20 -0.47 5.18 -9.00
N ALA A 21 0.45 4.62 -8.22
CA ALA A 21 1.48 5.39 -7.54
C ALA A 21 2.86 4.74 -7.69
N ILE A 22 3.89 5.54 -8.00
CA ILE A 22 5.27 5.11 -7.84
C ILE A 22 5.74 5.52 -6.45
N LEU A 23 6.22 4.55 -5.68
CA LEU A 23 6.60 4.71 -4.29
C LEU A 23 8.08 4.38 -4.10
N ILE A 24 8.75 5.12 -3.22
CA ILE A 24 10.03 4.69 -2.63
C ILE A 24 9.77 4.29 -1.19
N LEU A 25 10.09 3.04 -0.86
CA LEU A 25 10.01 2.52 0.49
C LEU A 25 11.41 2.48 1.09
N ASN A 26 11.55 3.14 2.24
CA ASN A 26 12.67 2.99 3.14
C ASN A 26 12.32 1.92 4.17
N LEU A 27 12.86 0.71 3.98
CA LEU A 27 12.58 -0.45 4.84
C LEU A 27 13.41 -0.42 6.12
N ASN A 28 14.59 0.22 6.06
CA ASN A 28 15.46 0.60 7.17
C ASN A 28 16.58 1.50 6.61
N SER A 29 17.47 2.00 7.49
CA SER A 29 18.55 2.93 7.12
C SER A 29 19.43 2.55 5.94
N THR A 30 19.45 1.28 5.49
CA THR A 30 20.28 0.82 4.37
C THR A 30 19.52 0.10 3.24
N ARG A 31 18.20 -0.14 3.37
CA ARG A 31 17.42 -0.91 2.40
C ARG A 31 16.30 -0.09 1.79
N LEU A 32 16.44 0.18 0.49
CA LEU A 32 15.43 0.86 -0.32
C LEU A 32 14.76 -0.11 -1.30
N GLN A 33 13.50 0.20 -1.61
CA GLN A 33 12.69 -0.51 -2.58
C GLN A 33 11.81 0.49 -3.34
N ILE A 34 11.53 0.19 -4.61
CA ILE A 34 10.54 0.92 -5.40
C ILE A 34 9.32 0.02 -5.59
N ASN A 35 8.13 0.57 -5.38
CA ASN A 35 6.86 -0.08 -5.72
C ASN A 35 6.17 0.70 -6.84
N ASP A 36 5.74 0.00 -7.88
CA ASP A 36 4.69 0.47 -8.79
C ASP A 36 3.35 -0.09 -8.30
N LEU A 37 2.62 0.73 -7.56
CA LEU A 37 1.36 0.41 -6.90
C LEU A 37 0.19 0.68 -7.83
N TRP A 38 -0.69 -0.30 -8.00
CA TRP A 38 -1.95 -0.21 -8.71
C TRP A 38 -3.08 -0.58 -7.76
N TYR A 39 -3.82 0.42 -7.33
CA TYR A 39 -4.97 0.26 -6.43
C TYR A 39 -6.27 0.28 -7.24
N ASP A 40 -7.13 -0.72 -7.03
CA ASP A 40 -8.39 -0.89 -7.77
C ASP A 40 -9.47 -1.43 -6.83
N TRP A 41 -10.10 -0.52 -6.07
CA TRP A 41 -11.14 -0.83 -5.10
C TRP A 41 -12.38 -1.50 -5.69
N PRO A 42 -12.93 -1.07 -6.85
CA PRO A 42 -14.10 -1.73 -7.46
C PRO A 42 -13.85 -3.20 -7.80
N LYS A 43 -12.59 -3.56 -8.11
CA LYS A 43 -12.18 -4.96 -8.35
C LYS A 43 -11.55 -5.62 -7.12
N GLY A 44 -11.49 -4.93 -6.00
CA GLY A 44 -11.00 -5.41 -4.72
C GLY A 44 -9.57 -5.93 -4.75
N ARG A 45 -8.69 -5.25 -5.48
CA ARG A 45 -7.28 -5.65 -5.64
C ARG A 45 -6.32 -4.48 -5.44
N ASN A 46 -5.16 -4.79 -4.88
CA ASN A 46 -4.03 -3.89 -4.74
C ASN A 46 -2.78 -4.62 -5.24
N VAL A 47 -2.17 -4.13 -6.33
CA VAL A 47 -1.01 -4.77 -6.97
C VAL A 47 0.23 -3.91 -6.76
N ASN A 48 1.23 -4.45 -6.06
CA ASN A 48 2.55 -3.87 -5.94
C ASN A 48 3.53 -4.62 -6.86
N ILE A 49 4.13 -3.92 -7.83
CA ILE A 49 5.29 -4.43 -8.56
C ILE A 49 6.54 -3.89 -7.87
N ILE A 50 7.31 -4.80 -7.29
CA ILE A 50 8.34 -4.52 -6.29
C ILE A 50 9.72 -4.73 -6.89
N GLN A 51 10.54 -3.67 -6.89
CA GLN A 51 11.94 -3.72 -7.27
C GLN A 51 12.84 -3.34 -6.07
N ARG A 52 13.62 -4.31 -5.58
CA ARG A 52 14.67 -4.08 -4.58
C ARG A 52 16.00 -3.80 -5.27
N GLN A 53 16.93 -3.11 -4.61
CA GLN A 53 18.21 -2.69 -5.22
C GLN A 53 19.03 -3.83 -5.86
N LEU A 54 19.05 -5.02 -5.24
CA LEU A 54 19.78 -6.20 -5.72
C LEU A 54 18.88 -7.45 -5.81
N GLY A 55 17.57 -7.25 -5.93
CA GLY A 55 16.58 -8.34 -5.96
C GLY A 55 15.97 -8.55 -7.33
N GLU A 56 15.34 -9.71 -7.52
CA GLU A 56 14.47 -9.98 -8.65
C GLU A 56 13.18 -9.14 -8.55
N LEU A 57 12.52 -8.94 -9.70
CA LEU A 57 11.22 -8.27 -9.75
C LEU A 57 10.18 -9.16 -9.07
N GLN A 58 9.61 -8.67 -7.98
CA GLN A 58 8.58 -9.35 -7.21
C GLN A 58 7.23 -8.70 -7.47
N TYR A 59 6.18 -9.50 -7.45
CA TYR A 59 4.80 -9.06 -7.53
C TYR A 59 4.11 -9.40 -6.22
N ASP A 60 3.30 -8.48 -5.72
CA ASP A 60 2.39 -8.69 -4.61
C ASP A 60 0.99 -8.29 -5.08
N ILE A 61 0.08 -9.25 -5.10
CA ILE A 61 -1.34 -8.99 -5.34
C ILE A 61 -2.13 -9.31 -4.08
N GLU A 62 -2.72 -8.27 -3.51
CA GLU A 62 -3.53 -8.31 -2.32
C GLU A 62 -5.01 -8.17 -2.71
N TRP A 63 -5.88 -8.92 -2.04
CA TRP A 63 -7.31 -8.94 -2.29
C TRP A 63 -8.12 -8.45 -1.09
N ASN A 64 -9.33 -7.92 -1.35
CA ASN A 64 -10.26 -7.49 -0.30
C ASN A 64 -10.64 -8.59 0.70
N ASN A 65 -10.52 -9.86 0.30
CA ASN A 65 -10.81 -10.99 1.18
C ASN A 65 -9.64 -11.34 2.13
N GLY A 66 -8.57 -10.56 2.10
CA GLY A 66 -7.40 -10.75 2.95
C GLY A 66 -6.30 -11.62 2.34
N THR A 67 -6.53 -12.30 1.23
CA THR A 67 -5.48 -13.11 0.59
C THR A 67 -4.49 -12.22 -0.16
N SER A 68 -3.19 -12.47 0.04
CA SER A 68 -2.11 -11.85 -0.73
C SER A 68 -1.20 -12.92 -1.33
N PHE A 69 -0.72 -12.68 -2.55
CA PHE A 69 0.24 -13.56 -3.23
C PHE A 69 1.51 -12.78 -3.56
N TYR A 70 2.63 -13.20 -2.97
CA TYR A 70 3.96 -12.72 -3.30
C TYR A 70 4.64 -13.68 -4.26
N TYR A 71 4.97 -13.26 -5.47
CA TYR A 71 5.55 -14.15 -6.48
C TYR A 71 6.57 -13.47 -7.40
N THR A 72 7.45 -14.27 -8.00
CA THR A 72 8.32 -13.86 -9.12
C THR A 72 7.86 -14.53 -10.39
N LEU A 73 7.96 -13.88 -11.55
CA LEU A 73 7.61 -14.45 -12.86
C LEU A 73 8.83 -15.08 -13.54
N GLY A 74 8.59 -16.10 -14.38
CA GLY A 74 9.63 -16.73 -15.21
C GLY A 74 9.89 -18.20 -14.89
N ALA A 75 10.91 -18.78 -15.53
CA ALA A 75 11.30 -20.16 -15.28
C ALA A 75 11.84 -20.30 -13.85
N GLY A 76 11.20 -21.13 -13.04
CA GLY A 76 11.55 -21.29 -11.62
C GLY A 76 10.95 -20.24 -10.68
N GLY A 77 9.90 -19.53 -11.11
CA GLY A 77 9.18 -18.55 -10.29
C GLY A 77 8.76 -19.10 -8.93
N THR A 78 8.81 -18.26 -7.91
CA THR A 78 8.44 -18.60 -6.53
C THR A 78 7.08 -18.01 -6.18
N CYS A 79 6.40 -18.59 -5.19
CA CYS A 79 5.18 -18.02 -4.65
C CYS A 79 5.06 -18.27 -3.14
N GLU A 80 4.64 -17.24 -2.43
CA GLU A 80 4.25 -17.25 -1.02
C GLU A 80 2.84 -16.69 -0.90
N VAL A 81 1.96 -17.40 -0.17
CA VAL A 81 0.57 -17.00 0.05
C VAL A 81 0.43 -16.54 1.49
N MET A 82 -0.07 -15.33 1.67
CA MET A 82 -0.27 -14.69 2.95
C MET A 82 -1.76 -14.36 3.16
N HIS A 83 -2.17 -14.27 4.42
CA HIS A 83 -3.53 -13.86 4.77
C HIS A 83 -3.49 -12.73 5.81
N PHE A 84 -4.10 -11.59 5.46
CA PHE A 84 -4.27 -10.42 6.30
C PHE A 84 -5.76 -10.18 6.51
N GLU A 85 -6.26 -10.34 7.74
CA GLU A 85 -7.72 -10.33 8.03
C GLU A 85 -8.48 -9.10 7.50
N VAL A 86 -7.80 -7.96 7.37
CA VAL A 86 -8.39 -6.68 6.95
C VAL A 86 -8.49 -6.50 5.43
N GLY A 87 -7.73 -7.25 4.64
CA GLY A 87 -7.59 -7.03 3.20
C GLY A 87 -6.90 -5.72 2.85
N ILE A 88 -7.17 -5.21 1.64
CA ILE A 88 -6.58 -3.94 1.18
C ILE A 88 -7.23 -2.74 1.89
N PRO A 89 -6.52 -1.61 2.03
CA PRO A 89 -7.08 -0.40 2.63
C PRO A 89 -8.34 0.05 1.90
N ARG A 90 -9.41 0.34 2.65
CA ARG A 90 -10.61 0.97 2.07
C ARG A 90 -10.31 2.41 1.66
N PRO A 91 -11.07 3.00 0.72
CA PRO A 91 -10.96 4.42 0.39
C PRO A 91 -10.97 5.35 1.61
N ASP A 92 -11.76 5.00 2.62
CA ASP A 92 -11.95 5.75 3.86
C ASP A 92 -11.10 5.24 5.03
N PHE A 93 -9.99 4.54 4.81
CA PHE A 93 -9.22 3.91 5.90
C PHE A 93 -8.72 4.88 6.98
N LEU A 94 -8.64 6.18 6.69
CA LEU A 94 -8.30 7.25 7.62
C LEU A 94 -9.51 7.85 8.36
N ASP A 95 -10.74 7.37 8.15
CA ASP A 95 -11.90 7.84 8.89
C ASP A 95 -11.70 7.61 10.39
N GLY A 96 -11.94 8.64 11.22
CA GLY A 96 -11.62 8.62 12.65
C GLY A 96 -10.12 8.60 12.99
N ALA A 97 -9.23 9.01 12.09
CA ALA A 97 -7.82 9.25 12.40
C ALA A 97 -7.63 10.53 13.24
N ASN A 98 -6.60 10.56 14.09
CA ASN A 98 -6.30 11.73 14.92
C ASN A 98 -5.43 12.70 14.14
N TYR A 99 -5.84 13.95 14.03
CA TYR A 99 -5.03 14.99 13.40
C TYR A 99 -3.91 15.47 14.33
N LEU A 100 -2.67 15.44 13.84
CA LEU A 100 -1.46 15.79 14.58
C LEU A 100 -0.94 17.20 14.28
N GLY A 101 -1.52 17.89 13.30
CA GLY A 101 -1.05 19.21 12.84
C GLY A 101 -0.41 19.13 11.47
N THR A 102 0.43 20.13 11.16
CA THR A 102 1.11 20.22 9.87
C THR A 102 2.61 19.97 10.00
N MET A 103 3.22 19.26 9.05
CA MET A 103 4.66 19.01 9.00
C MET A 103 5.19 19.17 7.58
N ALA A 104 6.41 19.70 7.44
CA ALA A 104 7.09 19.77 6.15
C ALA A 104 7.85 18.46 5.85
N THR A 105 7.60 17.84 4.71
CA THR A 105 8.29 16.62 4.25
C THR A 105 8.28 16.53 2.72
N ASP A 106 9.32 15.97 2.12
CA ASP A 106 9.45 15.77 0.66
C ASP A 106 9.19 17.02 -0.21
N GLY A 107 9.40 18.22 0.35
CA GLY A 107 9.12 19.49 -0.32
C GLY A 107 7.68 20.00 -0.21
N PHE A 108 6.82 19.33 0.56
CA PHE A 108 5.42 19.69 0.81
C PHE A 108 5.20 20.11 2.25
N LEU A 109 4.21 20.98 2.48
CA LEU A 109 3.61 21.16 3.80
C LEU A 109 2.40 20.23 3.87
N CYS A 110 2.43 19.25 4.77
CA CYS A 110 1.41 18.22 4.86
C CYS A 110 0.56 18.37 6.12
N ASN A 111 -0.74 18.11 5.99
CA ASN A 111 -1.57 17.68 7.11
C ASN A 111 -1.14 16.28 7.53
N VAL A 112 -1.09 16.02 8.84
CA VAL A 112 -0.62 14.75 9.39
C VAL A 112 -1.71 14.11 10.24
N TRP A 113 -1.97 12.83 10.01
CA TRP A 113 -2.88 12.04 10.85
C TRP A 113 -2.24 10.72 11.28
N GLU A 114 -2.53 10.29 12.50
CA GLU A 114 -2.25 8.93 12.95
C GLU A 114 -3.54 8.09 12.95
N LYS A 115 -3.39 6.80 12.64
CA LYS A 115 -4.49 5.85 12.69
C LYS A 115 -4.03 4.57 13.38
N VAL A 116 -4.75 4.22 14.46
CA VAL A 116 -4.65 2.96 15.22
C VAL A 116 -3.23 2.54 15.64
N GLU A 117 -2.34 3.52 15.92
CA GLU A 117 -0.90 3.30 16.20
C GLU A 117 -0.15 2.49 15.14
N PHE A 118 -0.74 2.35 13.95
CA PHE A 118 -0.21 1.54 12.85
C PHE A 118 0.45 2.40 11.79
N ILE A 119 -0.22 3.50 11.41
CA ILE A 119 0.20 4.36 10.30
C ILE A 119 0.12 5.84 10.67
N VAL A 120 1.13 6.59 10.28
CA VAL A 120 1.13 8.07 10.23
C VAL A 120 1.09 8.49 8.78
N TYR A 121 0.09 9.26 8.39
CA TYR A 121 -0.21 9.62 7.01
C TYR A 121 -0.05 11.11 6.76
N TYR A 122 0.60 11.47 5.65
CA TYR A 122 0.92 12.83 5.27
C TYR A 122 0.23 13.16 3.94
N GLU A 123 -0.67 14.15 3.98
CA GLU A 123 -1.40 14.67 2.81
C GLU A 123 -0.98 16.12 2.57
N ASP A 124 -0.60 16.47 1.34
CA ASP A 124 -0.27 17.85 0.99
C ASP A 124 -1.44 18.80 1.29
N VAL A 125 -1.19 19.87 2.04
CA VAL A 125 -2.21 20.86 2.43
C VAL A 125 -2.86 21.51 1.20
N LEU A 126 -2.11 21.70 0.11
CA LEU A 126 -2.59 22.42 -1.06
C LEU A 126 -3.39 21.52 -2.02
N THR A 127 -2.80 20.39 -2.41
CA THR A 127 -3.40 19.51 -3.43
C THR A 127 -4.20 18.35 -2.85
N ARG A 128 -4.09 18.12 -1.55
CA ARG A 128 -4.71 17.00 -0.83
C ARG A 128 -4.27 15.62 -1.33
N ARG A 129 -3.13 15.53 -2.01
CA ARG A 129 -2.58 14.26 -2.49
C ARG A 129 -1.78 13.57 -1.38
N PRO A 130 -1.71 12.22 -1.39
CA PRO A 130 -0.77 11.49 -0.54
C PRO A 130 0.67 11.91 -0.83
N VAL A 131 1.46 12.17 0.20
CA VAL A 131 2.90 12.49 0.08
C VAL A 131 3.75 11.40 0.69
N ARG A 132 3.36 10.93 1.88
CA ARG A 132 4.12 9.94 2.64
C ARG A 132 3.21 9.18 3.58
N TRP A 133 3.59 7.96 3.94
CA TRP A 133 3.09 7.31 5.14
C TRP A 133 4.18 6.48 5.83
N ASP A 134 4.14 6.49 7.16
CA ASP A 134 5.08 5.77 8.02
C ASP A 134 4.33 4.67 8.77
N PHE A 135 4.86 3.46 8.74
CA PHE A 135 4.36 2.33 9.52
C PHE A 135 5.08 2.21 10.86
N TYR A 136 4.39 1.65 11.85
CA TYR A 136 4.92 1.46 13.21
C TYR A 136 6.19 0.59 13.28
N ASP A 137 6.41 -0.26 12.29
CA ASP A 137 7.56 -1.16 12.18
C ASP A 137 8.83 -0.46 11.62
N GLY A 138 8.74 0.84 11.35
CA GLY A 138 9.85 1.67 10.87
C GLY A 138 9.96 1.76 9.35
N ILE A 139 9.01 1.19 8.60
CA ILE A 139 8.95 1.38 7.15
C ILE A 139 8.36 2.75 6.84
N SER A 140 9.08 3.55 6.04
CA SER A 140 8.58 4.82 5.50
C SER A 140 8.35 4.71 4.01
N THR A 141 7.17 5.12 3.54
CA THR A 141 6.79 5.12 2.13
C THR A 141 6.64 6.54 1.62
N HIS A 142 7.37 6.89 0.58
CA HIS A 142 7.37 8.21 -0.06
C HIS A 142 6.72 8.11 -1.44
N VAL A 143 5.82 9.03 -1.74
CA VAL A 143 5.05 9.03 -3.00
C VAL A 143 5.76 9.90 -4.04
N LEU A 144 6.25 9.29 -5.12
CA LEU A 144 6.87 10.02 -6.23
C LEU A 144 5.84 10.50 -7.25
N THR A 145 4.90 9.63 -7.62
CA THR A 145 3.82 9.95 -8.55
C THR A 145 2.50 9.41 -8.01
N PHE A 146 1.41 10.08 -8.37
CA PHE A 146 0.06 9.69 -7.99
C PHE A 146 -0.91 10.01 -9.13
N GLU A 147 -1.35 8.99 -9.84
CA GLU A 147 -2.18 9.08 -11.06
C GLU A 147 -3.57 8.52 -10.76
N VAL A 148 -4.53 9.42 -10.54
CA VAL A 148 -5.92 9.06 -10.24
C VAL A 148 -6.60 8.46 -11.47
N GLY A 149 -7.34 7.36 -11.28
CA GLY A 149 -8.10 6.67 -12.32
C GLY A 149 -7.28 5.72 -13.20
N ALA A 150 -5.99 5.57 -12.95
CA ALA A 150 -5.17 4.58 -13.63
C ALA A 150 -5.57 3.16 -13.24
N VAL A 151 -5.63 2.26 -14.23
CA VAL A 151 -6.06 0.87 -14.06
C VAL A 151 -5.06 -0.07 -14.71
N LEU A 152 -4.73 -1.16 -14.00
CA LEU A 152 -3.89 -2.22 -14.52
C LEU A 152 -4.73 -3.24 -15.32
N GLN A 153 -4.21 -3.70 -16.46
CA GLN A 153 -4.92 -4.67 -17.31
C GLN A 153 -5.15 -5.99 -16.58
N ASP A 154 -6.35 -6.56 -16.71
CA ASP A 154 -6.73 -7.76 -15.95
C ASP A 154 -5.81 -8.96 -16.23
N SER A 155 -5.26 -9.05 -17.44
CA SER A 155 -4.31 -10.08 -17.87
C SER A 155 -3.03 -10.17 -17.03
N VAL A 156 -2.66 -9.12 -16.30
CA VAL A 156 -1.44 -9.08 -15.48
C VAL A 156 -1.72 -9.00 -13.98
N THR A 157 -2.98 -9.22 -13.58
CA THR A 157 -3.46 -9.08 -12.17
C THR A 157 -3.87 -10.42 -11.57
N GLN A 158 -3.31 -11.53 -12.04
CA GLN A 158 -3.60 -12.85 -11.51
C GLN A 158 -2.31 -13.51 -11.04
N ALA A 159 -2.37 -14.09 -9.84
CA ALA A 159 -1.30 -14.92 -9.33
C ALA A 159 -1.07 -16.12 -10.28
N PRO A 160 0.17 -16.52 -10.55
CA PRO A 160 0.47 -17.67 -11.40
C PRO A 160 -0.08 -18.99 -10.83
N ALA A 161 -0.34 -19.97 -11.69
CA ALA A 161 -0.94 -21.24 -11.31
C ALA A 161 -0.18 -21.98 -10.18
N TYR A 162 1.16 -21.89 -10.16
CA TYR A 162 1.99 -22.54 -9.13
C TYR A 162 1.81 -21.95 -7.72
N CYS A 163 1.14 -20.81 -7.57
CA CYS A 163 0.74 -20.28 -6.26
C CYS A 163 -0.31 -21.14 -5.55
N PHE A 164 -1.09 -21.93 -6.31
CA PHE A 164 -2.18 -22.76 -5.79
C PHE A 164 -1.76 -24.22 -5.53
N ASP A 165 -0.56 -24.62 -5.96
CA ASP A 165 -0.06 -25.99 -5.81
C ASP A 165 0.47 -26.29 -4.39
N GLN A 166 0.68 -25.26 -3.56
CA GLN A 166 1.23 -25.41 -2.20
C GLN A 166 0.23 -26.03 -1.22
N GLU A 167 -1.07 -25.72 -1.34
CA GLU A 167 -2.13 -26.36 -0.55
C GLU A 167 -2.19 -27.86 -0.84
N THR A 168 -2.10 -28.26 -2.11
CA THR A 168 -2.04 -29.67 -2.51
C THR A 168 -0.88 -30.40 -1.84
N LYS A 169 0.30 -29.77 -1.68
CA LYS A 169 1.43 -30.40 -0.97
C LYS A 169 1.18 -30.50 0.52
N ARG A 170 0.57 -29.50 1.16
CA ARG A 170 0.29 -29.52 2.60
C ARG A 170 -0.81 -30.54 2.94
N GLU A 171 -1.87 -30.62 2.16
CA GLU A 171 -2.91 -31.64 2.28
C GLU A 171 -2.39 -33.06 1.99
N ILE A 172 -1.50 -33.25 1.02
CA ILE A 172 -0.84 -34.54 0.77
C ILE A 172 0.10 -34.93 1.92
N LEU A 173 0.77 -33.97 2.56
CA LEU A 173 1.61 -34.23 3.73
C LEU A 173 0.75 -34.57 4.96
N GLU A 174 -0.33 -33.83 5.21
CA GLU A 174 -1.25 -34.06 6.33
C GLU A 174 -2.07 -35.35 6.18
N SER A 175 -2.38 -35.80 4.96
CA SER A 175 -3.07 -37.08 4.69
C SER A 175 -2.15 -38.31 4.65
N ARG A 176 -0.84 -38.12 4.78
CA ARG A 176 0.18 -39.19 4.87
C ARG A 176 0.62 -39.49 6.31
N PHE A 177 0.05 -38.81 7.29
CA PHE A 177 0.14 -39.09 8.72
C PHE A 177 -1.25 -39.43 9.28
#